data_AF-I9ZGD4-F1
#
_entry.id   AF-I9ZGD4-F1
#
_cell.length_a   1.000
_cell.length_b   1.000
_cell.length_c   1.000
_cell.angle_alpha   90.00
_cell.angle_beta   90.00
_cell.angle_gamma   90.00
#
_symmetry.space_group_name_H-M   'P 1'
#
loop_
_entity.id
_entity.type
_entity.pdbx_description
1 polymer ?
#
loop_
_entity_poly.entity_id
_entity_poly.type
_entity_poly.pdbx_seq_one_letter_code
_entity_poly.pdbx_strand_id
1 'polypeptide(L)'
;MALVYLVQSDTTIGLLSKDSEKLNALKGRPKNQSVLIESADFSTLKSLVRTPNAFKNLIRRSAKTTFIYPNSKAVRVVKGRHGDFLKRFKTLYSTSANLTQCAYDKEIASNLADVIVSDERGLFESTSSKIFKLYKDKKVRVR
;
A
#
# COMPACT_ATOMS: atom_id res chain seq x y z
N MET A 1 7.52 -2.44 19.73
CA MET A 1 7.92 -2.76 18.34
C MET A 1 6.68 -2.89 17.48
N ALA A 2 6.70 -2.40 16.22
CA ALA A 2 5.58 -2.58 15.31
C ALA A 2 5.64 -3.95 14.62
N LEU A 3 4.49 -4.62 14.51
CA LEU A 3 4.35 -5.90 13.81
C LEU A 3 4.35 -5.71 12.29
N VAL A 4 4.80 -6.75 11.58
CA VAL A 4 4.75 -6.90 10.13
C VAL A 4 3.73 -7.96 9.80
N TYR A 5 2.75 -7.59 8.99
CA TYR A 5 1.66 -8.45 8.56
C TYR A 5 1.86 -8.87 7.11
N LEU A 6 1.82 -10.17 6.82
CA LEU A 6 1.70 -10.69 5.47
C LEU A 6 0.21 -10.86 5.13
N VAL A 7 -0.27 -10.14 4.12
CA VAL A 7 -1.72 -10.07 3.83
C VAL A 7 -1.99 -10.12 2.32
N GLN A 8 -3.08 -10.78 1.93
CA GLN A 8 -3.62 -10.69 0.57
C GLN A 8 -4.39 -9.37 0.38
N SER A 9 -3.77 -8.37 -0.25
CA SER A 9 -4.44 -7.09 -0.56
C SER A 9 -5.45 -7.21 -1.72
N ASP A 10 -6.04 -6.08 -2.13
CA ASP A 10 -6.91 -6.01 -3.31
C ASP A 10 -6.14 -6.09 -4.65
N THR A 11 -4.81 -5.98 -4.62
CA THR A 11 -3.94 -6.10 -5.81
C THR A 11 -3.06 -7.34 -5.82
N THR A 12 -2.28 -7.53 -4.77
CA THR A 12 -1.26 -8.59 -4.67
C THR A 12 -0.93 -8.82 -3.21
N ILE A 13 -0.19 -9.87 -2.90
CA ILE A 13 0.31 -10.11 -1.55
C ILE A 13 1.28 -8.98 -1.11
N GLY A 14 1.13 -8.52 0.13
CA GLY A 14 1.90 -7.40 0.68
C GLY A 14 2.36 -7.64 2.11
N LEU A 15 3.47 -6.99 2.45
CA LEU A 15 3.94 -6.79 3.82
C LEU A 15 3.48 -5.42 4.30
N LEU A 16 2.75 -5.40 5.42
CA LEU A 16 2.18 -4.19 5.99
C LEU A 16 2.71 -3.95 7.40
N SER A 17 2.96 -2.68 7.75
CA SER A 17 3.34 -2.31 9.11
C SER A 17 2.99 -0.86 9.42
N LYS A 18 2.96 -0.52 10.71
CA LYS A 18 2.96 0.88 11.18
C LYS A 18 4.33 1.54 11.04
N ASP A 19 5.38 0.75 10.85
CA ASP A 19 6.76 1.21 10.77
C ASP A 19 7.28 1.06 9.33
N SER A 20 7.47 2.19 8.64
CA SER A 20 8.01 2.21 7.28
C SER A 20 9.50 1.85 7.22
N GLU A 21 10.28 2.17 8.26
CA GLU A 21 11.71 1.85 8.29
C GLU A 21 11.91 0.34 8.41
N LYS A 22 11.06 -0.34 9.21
CA LYS A 22 11.04 -1.80 9.29
C LYS A 22 10.77 -2.43 7.92
N LEU A 23 9.77 -1.93 7.17
CA LEU A 23 9.49 -2.42 5.81
C LEU A 23 10.62 -2.14 4.83
N ASN A 24 11.29 -0.99 4.94
CA ASN A 24 12.45 -0.69 4.11
C ASN A 24 13.62 -1.63 4.42
N ALA A 25 13.92 -1.86 5.70
CA ALA A 25 14.97 -2.78 6.14
C ALA A 25 14.74 -4.20 5.61
N LEU A 26 13.52 -4.73 5.72
CA LEU A 26 13.16 -6.06 5.18
C LEU A 26 13.33 -6.16 3.66
N LYS A 27 13.23 -5.03 2.95
CA LYS A 27 13.40 -4.95 1.49
C LYS A 27 14.82 -4.57 1.05
N GLY A 28 15.77 -4.41 1.99
CA GLY A 28 17.12 -3.92 1.71
C GLY A 28 17.15 -2.49 1.17
N ARG A 29 16.16 -1.67 1.53
CA ARG A 29 16.02 -0.27 1.08
C ARG A 29 16.59 0.71 2.11
N PRO A 30 17.03 1.91 1.69
CA PRO A 30 17.34 2.98 2.61
C PRO A 30 16.17 3.29 3.55
N LYS A 31 16.44 3.54 4.84
CA LYS A 31 15.41 3.80 5.86
C LYS A 31 14.47 4.94 5.48
N ASN A 32 15.01 5.98 4.86
CA ASN A 32 14.30 7.19 4.43
C ASN A 32 13.53 7.03 3.11
N GLN A 33 13.57 5.87 2.46
CA GLN A 33 12.83 5.66 1.22
C GLN A 33 11.31 5.72 1.50
N SER A 34 10.59 6.50 0.69
CA SER A 34 9.14 6.62 0.84
C SER A 34 8.43 5.28 0.55
N VAL A 35 7.55 4.88 1.47
CA VAL A 35 6.74 3.66 1.36
C VAL A 35 5.29 4.03 1.07
N LEU A 36 4.60 3.20 0.27
CA LEU A 36 3.19 3.37 -0.03
C LEU A 36 2.36 3.28 1.25
N ILE A 37 1.36 4.14 1.37
CA ILE A 37 0.41 4.15 2.48
C ILE A 37 -0.92 3.59 1.98
N GLU A 38 -1.45 2.59 2.68
CA GLU A 38 -2.80 2.10 2.48
C GLU A 38 -3.72 2.70 3.53
N SER A 39 -4.82 3.29 3.08
CA SER A 39 -5.81 3.96 3.90
C SER A 39 -7.14 3.21 3.80
N ALA A 40 -7.80 3.01 4.94
CA ALA A 40 -9.09 2.33 5.01
C ALA A 40 -10.23 3.15 4.36
N ASP A 41 -10.11 4.48 4.38
CA ASP A 41 -11.16 5.37 3.91
C ASP A 41 -10.62 6.74 3.44
N PHE A 42 -11.52 7.57 2.91
CA PHE A 42 -11.21 8.90 2.42
C PHE A 42 -11.08 9.95 3.53
N SER A 43 -11.62 9.71 4.73
CA SER A 43 -11.46 10.63 5.86
C SER A 43 -10.01 10.61 6.35
N THR A 44 -9.45 9.40 6.45
CA THR A 44 -8.07 9.12 6.78
C THR A 44 -7.14 9.65 5.69
N LEU A 45 -7.48 9.49 4.40
CA LEU A 45 -6.73 10.11 3.29
C LEU A 45 -6.58 11.62 3.46
N LYS A 46 -7.67 12.34 3.82
CA LYS A 46 -7.64 13.80 4.00
C LYS A 46 -6.68 14.25 5.12
N SER A 47 -6.45 13.41 6.12
CA SER A 47 -5.46 13.70 7.18
C SER A 47 -4.00 13.55 6.69
N LEU A 48 -3.78 12.78 5.63
CA LEU A 48 -2.43 12.49 5.10
C LEU A 48 -1.99 13.48 4.03
N VAL A 49 -2.92 13.93 3.19
CA VAL A 49 -2.63 14.69 1.96
C VAL A 49 -3.73 15.71 1.65
N ARG A 50 -3.34 16.81 1.00
CA ARG A 50 -4.29 17.71 0.32
C ARG A 50 -4.62 17.15 -1.06
N THR A 51 -5.86 16.76 -1.28
CA THR A 51 -6.33 16.27 -2.57
C THR A 51 -6.59 17.43 -3.56
N PRO A 52 -6.02 17.43 -4.77
CA PRO A 52 -6.36 18.42 -5.79
C PRO A 52 -7.82 18.30 -6.23
N ASN A 53 -8.52 19.43 -6.33
CA ASN A 53 -9.95 19.47 -6.65
C ASN A 53 -10.28 18.78 -7.99
N ALA A 54 -9.42 18.98 -9.00
CA ALA A 54 -9.56 18.39 -10.33
C ALA A 54 -9.65 16.85 -10.32
N PHE A 55 -9.08 16.19 -9.30
CA PHE A 55 -8.96 14.73 -9.26
C PHE A 55 -9.81 14.04 -8.19
N LYS A 56 -10.62 14.78 -7.40
CA LYS A 56 -11.45 14.19 -6.33
C LYS A 56 -12.35 13.06 -6.83
N ASN A 57 -13.03 13.26 -7.95
CA ASN A 57 -13.91 12.25 -8.54
C ASN A 57 -13.13 11.04 -9.08
N LEU A 58 -11.98 11.26 -9.72
CA LEU A 58 -11.09 10.20 -10.18
C LEU A 58 -10.64 9.32 -9.01
N ILE A 59 -10.14 9.94 -7.94
CA ILE A 59 -9.65 9.25 -6.74
C ILE A 59 -10.75 8.42 -6.10
N ARG A 60 -11.97 8.96 -5.97
CA ARG A 60 -13.10 8.25 -5.34
C ARG A 60 -13.54 7.00 -6.11
N ARG A 61 -13.47 7.05 -7.44
CA ARG A 61 -13.93 5.99 -8.35
C ARG A 61 -12.85 4.99 -8.75
N SER A 62 -11.58 5.32 -8.55
CA SER A 62 -10.49 4.41 -8.91
C SER A 62 -10.43 3.22 -7.95
N ALA A 63 -10.29 2.03 -8.49
CA ALA A 63 -9.98 0.81 -7.75
C ALA A 63 -8.54 0.39 -8.04
N LYS A 64 -7.89 -0.30 -7.09
CA LYS A 64 -6.54 -0.87 -7.28
C LYS A 64 -5.52 0.14 -7.81
N THR A 65 -5.64 1.40 -7.37
CA THR A 65 -4.87 2.54 -7.88
C THR A 65 -4.28 3.33 -6.72
N THR A 66 -2.98 3.61 -6.83
CA THR A 66 -2.23 4.43 -5.90
C THR A 66 -2.00 5.80 -6.52
N PHE A 67 -2.17 6.85 -5.72
CA PHE A 67 -1.88 8.21 -6.14
C PHE A 67 -0.69 8.75 -5.35
N ILE A 68 0.30 9.29 -6.07
CA ILE A 68 1.35 10.11 -5.48
C ILE A 68 0.83 11.55 -5.48
N TYR A 69 0.64 12.10 -4.29
CA TYR A 69 0.07 13.43 -4.09
C TYR A 69 1.14 14.53 -4.16
N PRO A 70 0.75 15.82 -4.23
CA PRO A 70 1.71 16.93 -4.29
C PRO A 70 2.72 17.00 -3.14
N ASN A 71 2.39 16.43 -1.97
CA ASN A 71 3.32 16.29 -0.84
C ASN A 71 4.19 15.02 -0.91
N SER A 72 4.34 14.43 -2.10
CA SER A 72 5.13 13.23 -2.39
C SER A 72 4.65 11.93 -1.73
N LYS A 73 3.63 11.95 -0.87
CA LYS A 73 3.08 10.73 -0.29
C LYS A 73 2.34 9.92 -1.34
N ALA A 74 2.67 8.63 -1.44
CA ALA A 74 1.93 7.66 -2.22
C ALA A 74 0.83 7.05 -1.34
N VAL A 75 -0.44 7.30 -1.66
CA VAL A 75 -1.57 6.77 -0.86
C VAL A 75 -2.56 6.04 -1.76
N ARG A 76 -2.99 4.87 -1.30
CA ARG A 76 -4.08 4.07 -1.87
C ARG A 76 -5.21 3.98 -0.86
N VAL A 77 -6.43 4.30 -1.28
CA VAL A 77 -7.63 4.01 -0.47
C VAL A 77 -8.16 2.64 -0.88
N VAL A 78 -8.16 1.69 0.05
CA VAL A 78 -8.52 0.29 -0.20
C VAL A 78 -9.97 0.06 0.24
N LYS A 79 -10.72 -0.71 -0.55
CA LYS A 79 -12.10 -1.13 -0.23
C LYS A 79 -12.20 -2.65 -0.21
N GLY A 80 -13.32 -3.18 0.28
CA GLY A 80 -13.57 -4.62 0.41
C GLY A 80 -12.83 -5.24 1.59
N ARG A 81 -12.62 -6.56 1.55
CA ARG A 81 -12.08 -7.35 2.67
C ARG A 81 -10.77 -6.81 3.24
N HIS A 82 -9.82 -6.45 2.36
CA HIS A 82 -8.56 -5.85 2.80
C HIS A 82 -8.76 -4.47 3.42
N GLY A 83 -9.73 -3.69 2.91
CA GLY A 83 -10.14 -2.44 3.54
C GLY A 83 -10.71 -2.66 4.95
N ASP A 84 -11.49 -3.72 5.16
CA ASP A 84 -12.04 -4.07 6.48
C ASP A 84 -10.95 -4.44 7.49
N PHE A 85 -9.91 -5.15 7.06
CA PHE A 85 -8.70 -5.35 7.86
C PHE A 85 -8.04 -4.01 8.23
N LEU A 86 -7.86 -3.12 7.24
CA LEU A 86 -7.22 -1.81 7.45
C LEU A 86 -8.00 -0.89 8.39
N LYS A 87 -9.34 -1.02 8.50
CA LYS A 87 -10.17 -0.20 9.41
C LYS A 87 -9.68 -0.26 10.86
N ARG A 88 -9.13 -1.40 11.30
CA ARG A 88 -8.55 -1.56 12.65
C ARG A 88 -7.34 -0.65 12.89
N PHE A 89 -6.63 -0.29 11.82
CA PHE A 89 -5.41 0.51 11.87
C PHE A 89 -5.59 1.94 11.36
N LYS A 90 -6.66 2.22 10.61
CA LYS A 90 -6.87 3.39 9.73
C LYS A 90 -5.90 3.45 8.56
N THR A 91 -4.60 3.34 8.83
CA THR A 91 -3.53 3.31 7.84
C THR A 91 -2.44 2.29 8.18
N LEU A 92 -1.81 1.74 7.15
CA LEU A 92 -0.55 1.01 7.25
C LEU A 92 0.35 1.41 6.09
N TYR A 93 1.67 1.35 6.29
CA TYR A 93 2.61 1.29 5.18
C TYR A 93 2.56 -0.08 4.54
N SER A 94 2.83 -0.15 3.24
CA SER A 94 2.72 -1.38 2.46
C SER A 94 3.80 -1.46 1.38
N THR A 95 4.32 -2.67 1.19
CA THR A 95 5.19 -3.05 0.08
C THR A 95 4.81 -4.44 -0.40
N SER A 96 5.08 -4.76 -1.67
CA SER A 96 4.93 -6.14 -2.17
C SER A 96 5.81 -7.10 -1.38
N ALA A 97 5.29 -8.31 -1.12
CA ALA A 97 5.92 -9.34 -0.30
C ALA A 97 6.97 -10.19 -1.04
N ASN A 98 7.73 -9.56 -1.93
CA ASN A 98 8.90 -10.15 -2.58
C ASN A 98 10.18 -9.48 -2.04
N LEU A 99 11.35 -10.01 -2.34
CA LEU A 99 12.59 -9.22 -2.22
C LEU A 99 12.64 -8.16 -3.33
N THR A 100 13.53 -7.17 -3.20
CA THR A 100 13.65 -6.13 -4.23
C THR A 100 14.16 -6.77 -5.53
N GLN A 101 13.44 -6.56 -6.64
CA GLN A 101 13.72 -7.11 -7.97
C GLN A 101 13.62 -8.64 -8.11
N CYS A 102 13.06 -9.34 -7.12
CA CYS A 102 12.82 -10.78 -7.18
C CYS A 102 11.34 -11.11 -7.42
N ALA A 103 11.06 -12.31 -7.90
CA ALA A 103 9.70 -12.87 -7.90
C ALA A 103 9.23 -13.12 -6.45
N TYR A 104 7.92 -13.29 -6.27
CA TYR A 104 7.38 -13.73 -5.00
C TYR A 104 7.86 -15.14 -4.63
N ASP A 105 8.29 -15.30 -3.38
CA ASP A 105 8.61 -16.58 -2.76
C ASP A 105 7.84 -16.68 -1.44
N LYS A 106 7.06 -17.76 -1.30
CA LYS A 106 6.16 -17.97 -0.17
C LYS A 106 6.91 -18.17 1.14
N GLU A 107 8.01 -18.90 1.13
CA GLU A 107 8.79 -19.20 2.34
C GLU A 107 9.48 -17.94 2.83
N ILE A 108 10.12 -17.21 1.92
CA ILE A 108 10.75 -15.92 2.24
C ILE A 108 9.71 -14.94 2.78
N ALA A 109 8.57 -14.78 2.10
CA ALA A 109 7.52 -13.85 2.53
C ALA A 109 6.97 -14.19 3.92
N SER A 110 6.80 -15.49 4.21
CA SER A 110 6.33 -15.96 5.52
C SER A 110 7.35 -15.69 6.62
N ASN A 111 8.64 -15.88 6.34
CA ASN A 111 9.74 -15.63 7.28
C ASN A 111 9.96 -14.14 7.59
N LEU A 112 9.56 -13.24 6.68
CA LEU A 112 9.68 -11.79 6.87
C LEU A 112 8.54 -11.19 7.72
N ALA A 113 7.49 -11.97 8.04
CA ALA A 113 6.30 -11.49 8.71
C ALA A 113 6.18 -12.01 10.14
N ASP A 114 5.70 -11.14 11.03
CA ASP A 114 5.36 -11.51 12.41
C ASP A 114 3.98 -12.20 12.47
N VAL A 115 3.07 -11.83 11.57
CA VAL A 115 1.69 -12.33 11.51
C VAL A 115 1.28 -12.57 10.06
N ILE A 116 0.68 -13.73 9.80
CA ILE A 116 0.10 -14.07 8.51
C ILE A 116 -1.42 -13.91 8.59
N VAL A 117 -2.00 -13.12 7.69
CA VAL A 117 -3.44 -12.89 7.60
C VAL A 117 -3.92 -13.39 6.24
N SER A 118 -4.57 -14.54 6.23
CA SER A 118 -5.18 -15.15 5.05
C SER A 118 -6.70 -15.27 5.21
N ASP A 119 -7.38 -15.27 4.07
CA ASP A 119 -8.78 -15.67 3.95
C ASP A 119 -8.89 -16.83 2.95
N GLU A 120 -10.10 -17.19 2.53
CA GLU A 120 -10.32 -18.31 1.61
C GLU A 120 -9.66 -18.13 0.23
N ARG A 121 -9.20 -16.92 -0.12
CA ARG A 121 -8.43 -16.68 -1.35
C ARG A 121 -7.00 -17.19 -1.26
N GLY A 122 -6.50 -17.47 -0.05
CA GLY A 122 -5.09 -17.74 0.20
C GLY A 122 -4.19 -16.53 -0.10
N LEU A 123 -2.90 -16.82 -0.26
CA LEU A 123 -1.84 -15.83 -0.44
C LEU A 123 -1.13 -16.07 -1.77
N PHE A 124 -1.18 -15.09 -2.67
CA PHE A 124 -0.64 -15.21 -4.02
C PHE A 124 -0.17 -13.87 -4.60
N GLU A 125 0.83 -13.94 -5.46
CA GLU A 125 1.26 -12.80 -6.27
C GLU A 125 0.26 -12.55 -7.41
N SER A 126 -0.10 -11.28 -7.59
CA SER A 126 -0.97 -10.83 -8.67
C SER A 126 -0.58 -9.42 -9.12
N THR A 127 -1.38 -8.84 -10.02
CA THR A 127 -1.07 -7.57 -10.67
C THR A 127 -1.06 -6.42 -9.67
N SER A 128 0.09 -5.78 -9.55
CA SER A 128 0.28 -4.60 -8.71
C SER A 128 -0.63 -3.41 -9.10
N SER A 129 -0.83 -2.47 -8.17
CA SER A 129 -1.67 -1.28 -8.42
C SER A 129 -1.12 -0.40 -9.55
N LYS A 130 -2.02 0.22 -10.32
CA LYS A 130 -1.67 1.37 -11.17
C LYS A 130 -1.18 2.51 -10.28
N ILE A 131 -0.20 3.29 -10.74
CA ILE A 131 0.30 4.45 -10.02
C ILE A 131 0.20 5.70 -10.89
N PHE A 132 -0.46 6.73 -10.35
CA PHE A 132 -0.50 8.06 -10.96
C PHE A 132 0.10 9.11 -10.03
N LYS A 133 0.97 9.96 -10.56
CA LYS A 133 1.42 11.17 -9.88
C LYS A 133 0.45 12.31 -10.19
N LEU A 134 -0.04 12.96 -9.14
CA LEU A 134 -0.98 14.07 -9.22
C LEU A 134 -0.25 15.39 -8.94
N TYR A 135 -0.42 16.33 -9.85
CA TYR A 135 -0.14 17.75 -9.65
C TYR A 135 -1.46 18.47 -9.36
N LYS A 136 -1.47 19.82 -9.41
CA LYS A 136 -2.69 20.61 -9.23
C LYS A 136 -3.78 20.23 -10.23
N ASP A 137 -3.44 20.28 -11.53
CA ASP A 137 -4.39 20.09 -12.64
C ASP A 137 -3.89 19.06 -13.68
N LYS A 138 -2.71 18.46 -13.46
CA LYS A 138 -2.11 17.43 -14.31
C LYS A 138 -1.97 16.10 -13.57
N LYS A 139 -2.18 14.99 -14.27
CA LYS A 139 -1.81 13.64 -13.80
C LYS A 139 -0.83 12.99 -14.76
N VAL A 140 0.10 12.22 -14.22
CA VAL A 140 1.09 11.45 -15.00
C VAL A 140 1.01 9.99 -14.56
N ARG A 141 0.90 9.06 -15.51
CA ARG A 141 0.97 7.63 -15.21
C ARG A 141 2.43 7.26 -14.97
N VAL A 142 2.70 6.59 -13.86
CA VAL A 142 4.02 6.04 -13.52
C VAL A 142 4.08 4.57 -13.94
N ARG A 143 2.99 3.81 -13.72
CA ARG A 143 2.79 2.44 -14.19
C ARG A 143 1.30 2.08 -14.16
#